data_AF-A0A7S0AK55-F1
#
_entry.id   AF-A0A7S0AK55-F1
#
_cell.length_a   1.000
_cell.length_b   1.000
_cell.length_c   1.000
_cell.angle_alpha   90.00
_cell.angle_beta   90.00
_cell.angle_gamma   90.00
#
_symmetry.space_group_name_H-M   'P 1'
#
loop_
_entity.id
_entity.type
_entity.pdbx_description
1 polymer ?
#
loop_
_entity_poly.entity_id
_entity_poly.type
_entity_poly.pdbx_seq_one_letter_code
_entity_poly.pdbx_strand_id
1 'polypeptide(L)'
;MAPSTAPAVAFTLLTSQTQAKGGQSGVAPAREQQRATLDLPKYLLLALTGALMLFIFLLTLWSWLLNDSLRFRQTLCRTPSEDIMCGDGANFTELAQRLGRQGENGRLYGCSCEEGILADWACAVDTDRFSISYFISTAPGTGAMAALSAWPVLGMWRYGAGTLRHLRLAHVGTMAEYDIVGATLAAFQLFYGLFLTNTLCVASTFHIVSVVLFIVALVVHYLLLAYLIGVGTAAGRLIVAACVAGVAAVSAGGLWPTGPSWLGQYAFWLGECIGLSAGFSIAPILILFKKPPAQPDEAEATA
;
A
#
# COMPACT_ATOMS: atom_id res chain seq x y z
N MET A 1 -29.64 -17.29 34.06
CA MET A 1 -29.24 -16.08 33.32
C MET A 1 -30.29 -15.82 32.26
N ALA A 2 -31.08 -14.76 32.42
CA ALA A 2 -32.19 -14.44 31.53
C ALA A 2 -31.69 -13.64 30.31
N PRO A 3 -32.26 -13.84 29.11
CA PRO A 3 -31.88 -13.06 27.93
C PRO A 3 -32.52 -11.68 27.99
N SER A 4 -31.68 -10.65 27.84
CA SER A 4 -32.09 -9.25 27.69
C SER A 4 -32.55 -9.01 26.25
N THR A 5 -33.80 -8.62 26.07
CA THR A 5 -34.37 -8.17 24.80
C THR A 5 -34.17 -6.66 24.66
N ALA A 6 -33.41 -6.25 23.64
CA ALA A 6 -33.25 -4.84 23.27
C ALA A 6 -34.46 -4.36 22.41
N PRO A 7 -34.92 -3.11 22.57
CA PRO A 7 -36.06 -2.59 21.82
C PRO A 7 -35.67 -2.14 20.41
N ALA A 8 -36.54 -2.42 19.44
CA ALA A 8 -36.44 -1.94 18.07
C ALA A 8 -36.83 -0.46 17.98
N VAL A 9 -35.92 0.38 17.48
CA VAL A 9 -36.18 1.80 17.18
C VAL A 9 -36.68 1.91 15.74
N ALA A 10 -37.97 2.20 15.57
CA ALA A 10 -38.58 2.47 14.28
C ALA A 10 -38.26 3.91 13.84
N PHE A 11 -37.54 4.06 12.73
CA PHE A 11 -37.24 5.35 12.11
C PHE A 11 -38.36 5.71 11.12
N THR A 12 -39.24 6.61 11.49
CA THR A 12 -40.30 7.14 10.60
C THR A 12 -39.71 8.24 9.72
N LEU A 13 -39.50 7.94 8.43
CA LEU A 13 -39.10 8.90 7.40
C LEU A 13 -40.33 9.73 6.97
N LEU A 14 -40.42 10.96 7.48
CA LEU A 14 -41.35 11.98 7.00
C LEU A 14 -40.90 12.45 5.61
N THR A 15 -41.62 12.02 4.58
CA THR A 15 -41.48 12.55 3.21
C THR A 15 -42.41 13.74 3.05
N SER A 16 -41.84 14.94 3.11
CA SER A 16 -42.52 16.19 2.73
C SER A 16 -42.55 16.30 1.20
N GLN A 17 -43.69 15.98 0.58
CA GLN A 17 -43.96 16.36 -0.80
C GLN A 17 -44.55 17.76 -0.85
N THR A 18 -43.74 18.75 -1.21
CA THR A 18 -44.22 20.05 -1.69
C THR A 18 -44.16 20.06 -3.22
N GLN A 19 -45.32 19.90 -3.86
CA GLN A 19 -45.50 20.20 -5.29
C GLN A 19 -45.59 21.73 -5.47
N ALA A 20 -44.57 22.32 -6.08
CA ALA A 20 -44.64 23.68 -6.61
C ALA A 20 -44.83 23.61 -8.14
N LYS A 21 -45.97 24.12 -8.61
CA LYS A 21 -46.32 24.31 -10.03
C LYS A 21 -45.98 25.75 -10.43
N GLY A 22 -45.23 25.90 -11.51
CA GLY A 22 -45.28 27.08 -12.38
C GLY A 22 -44.09 28.04 -12.29
N GLY A 23 -43.36 28.18 -13.42
CA GLY A 23 -42.39 29.24 -13.63
C GLY A 23 -41.28 28.88 -14.63
N GLN A 24 -41.58 28.92 -15.93
CA GLN A 24 -40.55 28.95 -16.97
C GLN A 24 -39.90 30.35 -16.98
N SER A 25 -38.72 30.49 -16.36
CA SER A 25 -37.82 31.62 -16.62
C SER A 25 -36.37 31.25 -16.25
N GLY A 26 -35.51 31.13 -17.27
CA GLY A 26 -34.08 31.44 -17.17
C GLY A 26 -33.19 30.59 -16.26
N VAL A 27 -33.23 29.26 -16.32
CA VAL A 27 -32.28 28.40 -15.58
C VAL A 27 -31.13 27.94 -16.48
N ALA A 28 -30.12 28.80 -16.61
CA ALA A 28 -28.73 28.37 -16.77
C ALA A 28 -27.95 29.15 -15.70
N PRO A 29 -27.35 28.51 -14.67
CA PRO A 29 -26.21 27.60 -14.85
C PRO A 29 -26.11 26.47 -13.79
N ALA A 30 -27.12 25.62 -13.63
CA ALA A 30 -26.96 24.41 -12.79
C ALA A 30 -25.91 23.42 -13.38
N ARG A 31 -25.64 23.50 -14.69
CA ARG A 31 -24.63 22.68 -15.39
C ARG A 31 -23.18 23.08 -15.08
N GLU A 32 -22.91 24.28 -14.59
CA GLU A 32 -21.55 24.74 -14.29
C GLU A 32 -21.11 24.32 -12.89
N GLN A 33 -22.04 24.31 -11.92
CA GLN A 33 -21.79 23.87 -10.56
C GLN A 33 -21.61 22.33 -10.45
N GLN A 34 -22.15 21.57 -11.41
CA GLN A 34 -22.00 20.12 -11.49
C GLN A 34 -20.70 19.66 -12.20
N ARG A 35 -20.01 20.56 -12.92
CA ARG A 35 -18.68 20.28 -13.52
C ARG A 35 -17.52 20.58 -12.57
N ALA A 36 -17.76 21.31 -11.49
CA ALA A 36 -16.74 21.75 -10.54
C ALA A 36 -16.69 20.95 -9.23
N THR A 37 -17.48 19.88 -9.08
CA THR A 37 -17.11 18.83 -8.12
C THR A 37 -15.89 18.13 -8.69
N LEU A 38 -14.71 18.71 -8.43
CA LEU A 38 -13.42 18.04 -8.58
C LEU A 38 -13.59 16.59 -8.14
N ASP A 39 -13.09 15.63 -8.93
CA ASP A 39 -13.00 14.23 -8.54
C ASP A 39 -12.01 14.08 -7.36
N LEU A 40 -12.31 14.69 -6.21
CA LEU A 40 -11.49 14.71 -5.02
C LEU A 40 -11.01 13.31 -4.62
N PRO A 41 -11.85 12.24 -4.70
CA PRO A 41 -11.38 10.88 -4.44
C PRO A 41 -10.27 10.40 -5.37
N LYS A 42 -10.30 10.80 -6.66
CA LYS A 42 -9.26 10.45 -7.65
C LYS A 42 -7.93 11.11 -7.31
N TYR A 43 -7.95 12.43 -7.07
CA TYR A 43 -6.73 13.16 -6.73
C TYR A 43 -6.16 12.73 -5.38
N LEU A 44 -7.02 12.46 -4.41
CA LEU A 44 -6.62 11.96 -3.10
C LEU A 44 -5.97 10.58 -3.20
N LEU A 45 -6.52 9.67 -4.03
CA LEU A 45 -5.91 8.37 -4.27
C LEU A 45 -4.53 8.51 -4.92
N LEU A 46 -4.41 9.32 -5.98
CA LEU A 46 -3.12 9.55 -6.66
C LEU A 46 -2.07 10.16 -5.71
N ALA A 47 -2.47 11.16 -4.92
CA ALA A 47 -1.59 11.81 -3.96
C ALA A 47 -1.11 10.83 -2.88
N LEU A 48 -2.01 10.01 -2.32
CA LEU A 48 -1.64 9.07 -1.26
C LEU A 48 -0.91 7.83 -1.78
N THR A 49 -1.16 7.38 -3.01
CA THR A 49 -0.27 6.43 -3.69
C THR A 49 1.12 7.04 -3.86
N GLY A 50 1.22 8.28 -4.34
CA GLY A 50 2.50 8.99 -4.46
C GLY A 50 3.23 9.11 -3.13
N ALA A 51 2.51 9.45 -2.05
CA ALA A 51 3.05 9.51 -0.70
C ALA A 51 3.56 8.13 -0.22
N LEU A 52 2.83 7.04 -0.51
CA LEU A 52 3.29 5.68 -0.23
C LEU A 52 4.60 5.37 -0.99
N MET A 53 4.70 5.73 -2.27
CA MET A 53 5.92 5.52 -3.05
C MET A 53 7.10 6.30 -2.47
N LEU A 54 6.89 7.59 -2.17
CA LEU A 54 7.92 8.42 -1.52
C LEU A 54 8.31 7.86 -0.15
N PHE A 55 7.37 7.32 0.60
CA PHE A 55 7.65 6.69 1.88
C PHE A 55 8.56 5.46 1.72
N ILE A 56 8.18 4.48 0.88
CA ILE A 56 8.94 3.22 0.76
C ILE A 56 10.33 3.41 0.13
N PHE A 57 10.46 4.27 -0.90
CA PHE A 57 11.74 4.54 -1.57
C PHE A 57 12.68 5.41 -0.75
N LEU A 58 12.17 6.13 0.26
CA LEU A 58 12.98 6.97 1.13
C LEU A 58 13.09 6.38 2.54
N LEU A 59 12.74 5.11 2.78
CA LEU A 59 12.79 4.50 4.13
C LEU A 59 14.16 4.66 4.81
N THR A 60 15.26 4.48 4.07
CA THR A 60 16.61 4.71 4.61
C THR A 60 16.83 6.17 5.02
N LEU A 61 16.37 7.12 4.20
CA LEU A 61 16.47 8.56 4.50
C LEU A 61 15.58 8.93 5.69
N TRP A 62 14.35 8.41 5.74
CA TRP A 62 13.41 8.63 6.83
C TRP A 62 13.95 8.06 8.14
N SER A 63 14.53 6.86 8.12
CA SER A 63 15.14 6.26 9.31
C SER A 63 16.30 7.12 9.82
N TRP A 64 17.20 7.57 8.93
CA TRP A 64 18.27 8.51 9.32
C TRP A 64 17.72 9.82 9.90
N LEU A 65 16.77 10.44 9.21
CA LEU A 65 16.21 11.72 9.63
C LEU A 65 15.52 11.60 11.00
N LEU A 66 14.68 10.60 11.18
CA LEU A 66 13.88 10.43 12.39
C LEU A 66 14.75 9.94 13.54
N ASN A 67 15.54 8.88 13.36
CA ASN A 67 16.30 8.30 14.47
C ASN A 67 17.51 9.18 14.84
N ASP A 68 18.33 9.58 13.87
CA ASP A 68 19.59 10.28 14.13
C ASP A 68 19.46 11.80 14.12
N SER A 69 18.90 12.39 13.05
CA SER A 69 18.87 13.85 12.88
C SER A 69 17.94 14.54 13.89
N LEU A 70 16.74 14.00 14.09
CA LEU A 70 15.77 14.46 15.10
C LEU A 70 16.02 13.87 16.49
N ARG A 71 17.07 13.06 16.65
CA ARG A 71 17.52 12.47 17.92
C ARG A 71 16.50 11.57 18.63
N PHE A 72 15.47 11.05 17.94
CA PHE A 72 14.55 10.06 18.54
C PHE A 72 15.27 8.78 18.99
N ARG A 73 16.47 8.49 18.45
CA ARG A 73 17.32 7.39 18.93
C ARG A 73 17.57 7.42 20.44
N GLN A 74 17.74 8.61 21.04
CA GLN A 74 18.15 8.72 22.44
C GLN A 74 17.07 8.20 23.40
N THR A 75 15.81 8.18 22.96
CA THR A 75 14.68 7.73 23.77
C THR A 75 14.18 6.34 23.36
N LEU A 76 14.26 6.03 22.06
CA LEU A 76 13.66 4.84 21.45
C LEU A 76 14.64 3.71 21.14
N CYS A 77 15.95 3.96 21.14
CA CYS A 77 16.97 2.95 20.84
C CYS A 77 17.89 2.77 22.04
N ARG A 78 17.88 1.58 22.64
CA ARG A 78 18.51 1.32 23.94
C ARG A 78 19.44 0.13 23.91
N THR A 79 19.56 -0.54 22.78
CA THR A 79 20.42 -1.72 22.66
C THR A 79 21.89 -1.31 22.62
N PRO A 80 22.74 -1.83 23.53
CA PRO A 80 24.18 -1.58 23.51
C PRO A 80 24.77 -2.00 22.16
N SER A 81 25.70 -1.21 21.63
CA SER A 81 26.25 -1.46 20.29
C SER A 81 27.03 -2.78 20.17
N GLU A 82 27.52 -3.30 21.28
CA GLU A 82 28.21 -4.59 21.38
C GLU A 82 27.28 -5.80 21.20
N ASP A 83 25.97 -5.60 21.40
CA ASP A 83 24.95 -6.64 21.28
C ASP A 83 24.30 -6.67 19.88
N ILE A 84 24.69 -5.75 18.98
CA ILE A 84 24.11 -5.60 17.64
C ILE A 84 25.03 -6.23 16.59
N MET A 85 24.49 -7.13 15.79
CA MET A 85 25.17 -7.72 14.64
C MET A 85 24.58 -7.19 13.33
N CYS A 86 25.44 -6.66 12.46
CA CYS A 86 25.05 -6.26 11.12
C CYS A 86 24.97 -7.46 10.18
N GLY A 87 24.02 -7.44 9.26
CA GLY A 87 23.82 -8.45 8.23
C GLY A 87 25.02 -8.73 7.32
N ASP A 88 25.85 -7.72 7.08
CA ASP A 88 27.08 -7.82 6.31
C ASP A 88 28.28 -8.33 7.14
N GLY A 89 28.07 -8.61 8.43
CA GLY A 89 29.10 -9.02 9.38
C GLY A 89 29.95 -7.86 9.92
N ALA A 90 29.61 -6.60 9.61
CA ALA A 90 30.33 -5.45 10.14
C ALA A 90 30.18 -5.34 11.67
N ASN A 91 31.22 -4.85 12.34
CA ASN A 91 31.18 -4.57 13.77
C ASN A 91 30.34 -3.30 14.03
N PHE A 92 29.15 -3.47 14.60
CA PHE A 92 28.26 -2.35 14.87
C PHE A 92 28.83 -1.38 15.91
N THR A 93 29.66 -1.82 16.85
CA THR A 93 30.30 -0.92 17.82
C THR A 93 31.21 0.10 17.12
N GLU A 94 32.00 -0.33 16.14
CA GLU A 94 32.81 0.58 15.33
C GLU A 94 31.94 1.55 14.52
N LEU A 95 30.81 1.07 13.97
CA LEU A 95 29.86 1.88 13.22
C LEU A 95 29.20 2.94 14.11
N ALA A 96 28.72 2.54 15.30
CA ALA A 96 28.14 3.41 16.30
C ALA A 96 29.15 4.49 16.74
N GLN A 97 30.42 4.14 16.91
CA GLN A 97 31.49 5.08 17.23
C GLN A 97 31.69 6.10 16.09
N ARG A 98 31.78 5.65 14.83
CA ARG A 98 31.92 6.53 13.65
C ARG A 98 30.74 7.48 13.48
N LEU A 99 29.53 7.02 13.81
CA LEU A 99 28.30 7.80 13.75
C LEU A 99 28.07 8.68 15.00
N GLY A 100 28.97 8.64 15.98
CA GLY A 100 28.83 9.40 17.23
C GLY A 100 27.55 9.03 18.00
N ARG A 101 27.17 7.75 18.00
CA ARG A 101 25.98 7.23 18.71
C ARG A 101 26.31 6.91 20.16
N GLN A 102 26.59 7.94 20.95
CA GLN A 102 26.83 7.83 22.38
C GLN A 102 25.58 8.24 23.18
N GLY A 103 25.23 7.43 24.18
CA GLY A 103 24.23 7.75 25.19
C GLY A 103 24.78 8.69 26.26
N GLU A 104 23.93 9.11 27.21
CA GLU A 104 24.32 10.04 28.29
C GLU A 104 25.40 9.49 29.23
N ASN A 105 25.49 8.16 29.34
CA ASN A 105 26.51 7.45 30.12
C ASN A 105 27.82 7.20 29.35
N GLY A 106 27.96 7.74 28.13
CA GLY A 106 29.12 7.53 27.26
C GLY A 106 29.17 6.15 26.60
N ARG A 107 28.21 5.25 26.84
CA ARG A 107 28.13 3.96 26.14
C ARG A 107 27.60 4.17 24.72
N LEU A 108 28.02 3.30 23.82
CA LEU A 108 27.58 3.30 22.43
C LEU A 108 26.29 2.49 22.30
N TYR A 109 25.34 3.00 21.53
CA TYR A 109 24.02 2.39 21.35
C TYR A 109 23.62 2.36 19.87
N GLY A 110 22.73 1.43 19.53
CA GLY A 110 22.03 1.38 18.25
C GLY A 110 20.56 1.08 18.43
N CYS A 111 19.83 1.05 17.32
CA CYS A 111 18.47 0.55 17.30
C CYS A 111 18.53 -0.93 16.92
N SER A 112 18.22 -1.82 17.88
CA SER A 112 17.98 -3.23 17.52
C SER A 112 16.61 -3.36 16.88
N CYS A 113 16.16 -4.60 16.66
CA CYS A 113 14.88 -4.76 16.03
C CYS A 113 13.72 -4.23 16.89
N GLU A 114 12.74 -3.63 16.20
CA GLU A 114 11.57 -2.95 16.78
C GLU A 114 11.89 -1.67 17.58
N GLU A 115 13.15 -1.26 17.65
CA GLU A 115 13.57 0.01 18.24
C GLU A 115 13.60 1.15 17.20
N GLY A 116 13.33 2.38 17.68
CA GLY A 116 13.30 3.58 16.85
C GLY A 116 11.93 3.92 16.24
N ILE A 117 11.86 4.98 15.44
CA ILE A 117 10.67 5.31 14.65
C ILE A 117 10.58 4.41 13.41
N LEU A 118 11.72 4.13 12.81
CA LEU A 118 11.93 3.09 11.79
C LEU A 118 13.16 2.28 12.22
N ALA A 119 13.38 1.09 11.68
CA ALA A 119 14.59 0.33 12.01
C ALA A 119 15.88 1.04 11.56
N ASP A 120 17.02 0.62 12.08
CA ASP A 120 18.31 1.29 11.86
C ASP A 120 18.67 1.41 10.37
N TRP A 121 19.09 2.58 9.92
CA TRP A 121 19.50 2.76 8.52
C TRP A 121 20.97 2.40 8.27
N ALA A 122 21.78 2.29 9.34
CA ALA A 122 23.22 2.17 9.21
C ALA A 122 23.66 0.76 8.83
N CYS A 123 22.95 -0.26 9.31
CA CYS A 123 23.06 -1.63 8.82
C CYS A 123 21.78 -2.42 9.09
N ALA A 124 21.56 -3.49 8.34
CA ALA A 124 20.44 -4.39 8.54
C ALA A 124 20.70 -5.27 9.78
N VAL A 125 20.12 -4.91 10.92
CA VAL A 125 20.33 -5.62 12.20
C VAL A 125 19.57 -6.94 12.22
N ASP A 126 20.25 -8.03 12.58
CA ASP A 126 19.68 -9.40 12.68
C ASP A 126 19.06 -9.95 11.38
N THR A 127 19.43 -9.37 10.24
CA THR A 127 19.06 -9.80 8.89
C THR A 127 20.23 -9.57 7.96
N ASP A 128 20.38 -10.39 6.91
CA ASP A 128 21.49 -10.34 5.95
C ASP A 128 21.49 -9.12 5.01
N ARG A 129 20.35 -8.43 4.89
CA ARG A 129 20.15 -7.33 3.93
C ARG A 129 18.99 -6.41 4.33
N PHE A 130 18.95 -5.20 3.77
CA PHE A 130 17.81 -4.32 3.96
C PHE A 130 16.57 -4.83 3.21
N SER A 131 15.41 -4.66 3.84
CA SER A 131 14.09 -4.90 3.29
C SER A 131 13.11 -3.82 3.76
N ILE A 132 11.98 -3.67 3.08
CA ILE A 132 10.87 -2.84 3.55
C ILE A 132 10.41 -3.36 4.93
N SER A 133 10.23 -4.67 5.06
CA SER A 133 9.85 -5.34 6.30
C SER A 133 10.75 -4.98 7.47
N TYR A 134 12.06 -4.93 7.24
CA TYR A 134 13.03 -4.52 8.23
C TYR A 134 12.78 -3.08 8.67
N PHE A 135 12.71 -2.12 7.73
CA PHE A 135 12.54 -0.70 8.07
C PHE A 135 11.24 -0.39 8.80
N ILE A 136 10.15 -1.07 8.43
CA ILE A 136 8.84 -0.84 9.05
C ILE A 136 8.59 -1.71 10.29
N SER A 137 9.56 -2.52 10.74
CA SER A 137 9.37 -3.47 11.86
C SER A 137 8.99 -2.82 13.20
N THR A 138 9.18 -1.52 13.34
CA THR A 138 8.74 -0.75 14.52
C THR A 138 7.23 -0.47 14.46
N ALA A 139 6.59 -0.28 15.62
CA ALA A 139 5.16 0.06 15.65
C ALA A 139 4.81 1.34 14.86
N PRO A 140 5.57 2.46 14.94
CA PRO A 140 5.31 3.64 14.11
C PRO A 140 5.52 3.37 12.61
N GLY A 141 6.55 2.61 12.23
CA GLY A 141 6.84 2.25 10.84
C GLY A 141 5.70 1.44 10.21
N THR A 142 5.27 0.37 10.88
CA THR A 142 4.11 -0.43 10.49
C THR A 142 2.85 0.43 10.40
N GLY A 143 2.59 1.28 11.39
CA GLY A 143 1.42 2.17 11.39
C GLY A 143 1.41 3.14 10.21
N ALA A 144 2.56 3.73 9.88
CA ALA A 144 2.72 4.59 8.70
C ALA A 144 2.48 3.82 7.40
N MET A 145 3.04 2.62 7.27
CA MET A 145 2.81 1.74 6.10
C MET A 145 1.31 1.40 5.96
N ALA A 146 0.64 1.03 7.06
CA ALA A 146 -0.78 0.72 7.08
C ALA A 146 -1.62 1.93 6.64
N ALA A 147 -1.35 3.12 7.19
CA ALA A 147 -2.08 4.34 6.88
C ALA A 147 -1.91 4.77 5.41
N LEU A 148 -0.68 4.74 4.90
CA LEU A 148 -0.38 5.15 3.52
C LEU A 148 -0.89 4.14 2.48
N SER A 149 -0.89 2.85 2.81
CA SER A 149 -1.38 1.79 1.92
C SER A 149 -2.91 1.62 1.95
N ALA A 150 -3.61 2.11 2.97
CA ALA A 150 -5.06 1.98 3.08
C ALA A 150 -5.82 2.51 1.85
N TRP A 151 -5.40 3.66 1.31
CA TRP A 151 -6.06 4.26 0.14
C TRP A 151 -5.80 3.52 -1.17
N PRO A 152 -4.56 3.19 -1.54
CA PRO A 152 -4.29 2.28 -2.66
C PRO A 152 -5.12 0.99 -2.58
N VAL A 153 -5.18 0.36 -1.40
CA VAL A 153 -5.98 -0.86 -1.16
C VAL A 153 -7.47 -0.62 -1.39
N LEU A 154 -8.04 0.48 -0.87
CA LEU A 154 -9.44 0.84 -1.14
C LEU A 154 -9.68 1.20 -2.60
N GLY A 155 -8.68 1.75 -3.27
CA GLY A 155 -8.66 1.94 -4.72
C GLY A 155 -8.80 0.61 -5.48
N MET A 156 -8.14 -0.46 -5.03
CA MET A 156 -8.30 -1.79 -5.64
C MET A 156 -9.73 -2.31 -5.52
N TRP A 157 -10.39 -2.10 -4.37
CA TRP A 157 -11.81 -2.44 -4.21
C TRP A 157 -12.70 -1.60 -5.11
N ARG A 158 -12.48 -0.29 -5.18
CA ARG A 158 -13.35 0.64 -5.91
C ARG A 158 -13.19 0.55 -7.42
N TYR A 159 -11.95 0.45 -7.90
CA TYR A 159 -11.58 0.57 -9.30
C TYR A 159 -11.12 -0.74 -9.94
N GLY A 160 -10.74 -1.74 -9.15
CA GLY A 160 -10.56 -3.12 -9.59
C GLY A 160 -11.87 -3.90 -9.48
N ALA A 161 -12.06 -4.58 -8.35
CA ALA A 161 -13.19 -5.49 -8.13
C ALA A 161 -14.57 -4.81 -8.31
N GLY A 162 -14.74 -3.60 -7.82
CA GLY A 162 -15.98 -2.84 -7.89
C GLY A 162 -16.33 -2.33 -9.29
N THR A 163 -15.34 -2.02 -10.13
CA THR A 163 -15.61 -1.57 -11.51
C THR A 163 -16.09 -2.71 -12.39
N LEU A 164 -15.52 -3.90 -12.21
CA LEU A 164 -16.01 -5.12 -12.85
C LEU A 164 -17.49 -5.39 -12.51
N ARG A 165 -17.92 -5.16 -11.26
CA ARG A 165 -19.34 -5.28 -10.87
C ARG A 165 -20.29 -4.32 -11.59
N HIS A 166 -19.81 -3.18 -12.09
CA HIS A 166 -20.64 -2.30 -12.92
C HIS A 166 -20.66 -2.74 -14.38
N LEU A 167 -19.55 -3.24 -14.92
CA LEU A 167 -19.47 -3.83 -16.26
C LEU A 167 -20.32 -5.11 -16.38
N ARG A 168 -20.53 -5.82 -15.28
CA ARG A 168 -21.48 -6.94 -15.11
C ARG A 168 -22.91 -6.61 -15.57
N LEU A 169 -23.35 -5.36 -15.40
CA LEU A 169 -24.68 -4.92 -15.85
C LEU A 169 -24.72 -4.70 -17.36
N ALA A 170 -23.55 -4.55 -17.99
CA ALA A 170 -23.42 -4.24 -19.39
C ALA A 170 -23.32 -5.50 -20.27
N HIS A 171 -22.47 -6.51 -19.99
CA HIS A 171 -22.32 -7.72 -20.84
C HIS A 171 -21.58 -8.93 -20.18
N VAL A 172 -21.98 -10.15 -20.56
CA VAL A 172 -21.27 -11.48 -20.64
C VAL A 172 -20.24 -11.86 -19.56
N GLY A 173 -20.66 -12.07 -18.31
CA GLY A 173 -19.84 -12.78 -17.32
C GLY A 173 -20.71 -13.52 -16.30
N THR A 174 -20.22 -14.63 -15.76
CA THR A 174 -20.93 -15.40 -14.72
C THR A 174 -20.74 -14.74 -13.35
N MET A 175 -21.73 -14.87 -12.46
CA MET A 175 -21.66 -14.32 -11.09
C MET A 175 -20.42 -14.79 -10.34
N ALA A 176 -20.02 -16.05 -10.58
CA ALA A 176 -18.87 -16.69 -9.96
C ALA A 176 -17.55 -15.98 -10.28
N GLU A 177 -17.35 -15.49 -11.51
CA GLU A 177 -16.10 -14.82 -11.91
C GLU A 177 -15.84 -13.54 -11.10
N TYR A 178 -16.89 -12.76 -10.84
CA TYR A 178 -16.78 -11.52 -10.07
C TYR A 178 -16.54 -11.77 -8.58
N ASP A 179 -17.13 -12.83 -8.03
CA ASP A 179 -16.93 -13.20 -6.63
C ASP A 179 -15.51 -13.70 -6.38
N ILE A 180 -14.89 -14.38 -7.36
CA ILE A 180 -13.49 -14.83 -7.27
C ILE A 180 -12.53 -13.62 -7.23
N VAL A 181 -12.76 -12.55 -7.99
CA VAL A 181 -11.94 -11.33 -7.91
C VAL A 181 -12.02 -10.69 -6.53
N GLY A 182 -13.22 -10.62 -5.96
CA GLY A 182 -13.41 -10.12 -4.60
C GLY A 182 -12.71 -11.00 -3.56
N ALA A 183 -12.82 -12.33 -3.70
CA ALA A 183 -12.19 -13.29 -2.79
C ALA A 183 -10.66 -13.22 -2.83
N THR A 184 -10.05 -13.10 -4.02
CA THR A 184 -8.59 -12.95 -4.16
C THR A 184 -8.09 -11.64 -3.54
N LEU A 185 -8.85 -10.54 -3.67
CA LEU A 185 -8.51 -9.26 -3.03
C LEU A 185 -8.64 -9.34 -1.50
N ALA A 186 -9.68 -10.00 -0.99
CA ALA A 186 -9.85 -10.23 0.44
C ALA A 186 -8.71 -11.10 1.01
N ALA A 187 -8.30 -12.14 0.29
CA ALA A 187 -7.15 -12.97 0.65
C ALA A 187 -5.86 -12.14 0.71
N PHE A 188 -5.60 -11.29 -0.30
CA PHE A 188 -4.48 -10.35 -0.27
C PHE A 188 -4.52 -9.46 0.99
N GLN A 189 -5.66 -8.83 1.30
CA GLN A 189 -5.77 -7.95 2.46
C GLN A 189 -5.54 -8.69 3.79
N LEU A 190 -6.05 -9.92 3.91
CA LEU A 190 -5.83 -10.74 5.10
C LEU A 190 -4.33 -10.99 5.30
N PHE A 191 -3.64 -11.48 4.28
CA PHE A 191 -2.21 -11.79 4.39
C PHE A 191 -1.34 -10.53 4.49
N TYR A 192 -1.72 -9.43 3.85
CA TYR A 192 -1.07 -8.14 3.98
C TYR A 192 -1.22 -7.58 5.41
N GLY A 193 -2.42 -7.72 6.00
CA GLY A 193 -2.64 -7.40 7.41
C GLY A 193 -1.78 -8.24 8.34
N LEU A 194 -1.69 -9.55 8.09
CA LEU A 194 -0.81 -10.46 8.83
C LEU A 194 0.67 -10.06 8.68
N PHE A 195 1.10 -9.66 7.49
CA PHE A 195 2.45 -9.13 7.25
C PHE A 195 2.74 -7.88 8.09
N LEU A 196 1.79 -6.96 8.17
CA LEU A 196 1.94 -5.75 8.98
C LEU A 196 1.95 -6.05 10.49
N THR A 197 1.18 -7.03 10.97
CA THR A 197 1.12 -7.36 12.39
C THR A 197 2.26 -8.25 12.88
N ASN A 198 2.78 -9.13 12.02
CA ASN A 198 3.85 -10.05 12.36
C ASN A 198 5.16 -9.46 11.83
N THR A 199 5.92 -8.77 12.68
CA THR A 199 7.21 -8.21 12.31
C THR A 199 8.22 -9.34 12.09
N LEU A 200 9.27 -9.06 11.30
CA LEU A 200 10.37 -10.02 11.08
C LEU A 200 11.03 -10.45 12.39
N CYS A 201 10.93 -9.63 13.44
CA CYS A 201 11.72 -9.79 14.65
C CYS A 201 11.00 -10.45 15.81
N VAL A 202 9.67 -10.34 15.85
CA VAL A 202 8.86 -11.09 16.83
C VAL A 202 8.52 -12.47 16.30
N ALA A 203 8.18 -12.57 15.01
CA ALA A 203 7.61 -13.79 14.45
C ALA A 203 8.11 -14.06 13.02
N SER A 204 9.44 -14.12 12.83
CA SER A 204 10.10 -14.24 11.51
C SER A 204 9.46 -15.29 10.58
N THR A 205 9.20 -16.50 11.08
CA THR A 205 8.56 -17.57 10.27
C THR A 205 7.17 -17.17 9.79
N PHE A 206 6.33 -16.64 10.68
CA PHE A 206 4.98 -16.18 10.32
C PHE A 206 5.04 -14.97 9.39
N HIS A 207 5.99 -14.05 9.62
CA HIS A 207 6.26 -12.92 8.74
C HIS A 207 6.57 -13.40 7.33
N ILE A 208 7.57 -14.26 7.15
CA ILE A 208 7.98 -14.78 5.82
C ILE A 208 6.82 -15.49 5.13
N VAL A 209 6.10 -16.36 5.85
CA VAL A 209 4.92 -17.05 5.29
C VAL A 209 3.85 -16.06 4.85
N SER A 210 3.53 -15.06 5.67
CA SER A 210 2.54 -14.03 5.33
C SER A 210 2.97 -13.20 4.12
N VAL A 211 4.26 -12.88 4.00
CA VAL A 211 4.84 -12.16 2.85
C VAL A 211 4.62 -12.93 1.56
N VAL A 212 5.02 -14.20 1.54
CA VAL A 212 4.85 -15.07 0.37
C VAL A 212 3.37 -15.17 -0.01
N LEU A 213 2.49 -15.39 0.97
CA LEU A 213 1.06 -15.56 0.72
C LEU A 213 0.39 -14.28 0.20
N PHE A 214 0.73 -13.09 0.73
CA PHE A 214 0.13 -11.86 0.20
C PHE A 214 0.66 -11.52 -1.20
N ILE A 215 1.95 -11.77 -1.48
CA ILE A 215 2.51 -11.55 -2.82
C ILE A 215 1.81 -12.46 -3.84
N VAL A 216 1.69 -13.76 -3.53
CA VAL A 216 0.99 -14.71 -4.39
C VAL A 216 -0.47 -14.30 -4.58
N ALA A 217 -1.17 -13.94 -3.51
CA ALA A 217 -2.56 -13.48 -3.58
C ALA A 217 -2.71 -12.22 -4.45
N LEU A 218 -1.79 -11.27 -4.33
CA LEU A 218 -1.79 -10.03 -5.13
C LEU A 218 -1.54 -10.29 -6.62
N VAL A 219 -0.58 -11.17 -6.94
CA VAL A 219 -0.29 -11.57 -8.33
C VAL A 219 -1.50 -12.30 -8.93
N VAL A 220 -2.08 -13.27 -8.22
CA VAL A 220 -3.28 -14.00 -8.67
C VAL A 220 -4.44 -13.03 -8.89
N HIS A 221 -4.67 -12.10 -7.94
CA HIS A 221 -5.71 -11.08 -8.05
C HIS A 221 -5.56 -10.25 -9.33
N TYR A 222 -4.37 -9.73 -9.62
CA TYR A 222 -4.15 -8.88 -10.78
C TYR A 222 -4.15 -9.63 -12.10
N LEU A 223 -3.62 -10.86 -12.16
CA LEU A 223 -3.71 -11.68 -13.37
C LEU A 223 -5.17 -12.03 -13.70
N LEU A 224 -5.97 -12.35 -12.69
CA LEU A 224 -7.41 -12.57 -12.87
C LEU A 224 -8.13 -11.30 -13.33
N LEU A 225 -7.81 -10.14 -12.73
CA LEU A 225 -8.35 -8.84 -13.15
C LEU A 225 -7.99 -8.53 -14.61
N ALA A 226 -6.74 -8.76 -15.02
CA ALA A 226 -6.30 -8.56 -16.39
C ALA A 226 -6.98 -9.51 -17.38
N TYR A 227 -7.19 -10.77 -16.98
CA TYR A 227 -7.93 -11.76 -17.77
C TYR A 227 -9.38 -11.31 -18.01
N LEU A 228 -10.08 -10.88 -16.97
CA LEU A 228 -11.48 -10.44 -17.06
C LEU A 228 -11.65 -9.11 -17.80
N ILE A 229 -10.69 -8.18 -17.67
CA ILE A 229 -10.65 -6.95 -18.48
C ILE A 229 -10.30 -7.26 -19.94
N GLY A 230 -9.64 -8.40 -20.20
CA GLY A 230 -9.12 -8.81 -21.48
C GLY A 230 -7.66 -8.39 -21.65
N VAL A 231 -6.77 -9.36 -21.72
CA VAL A 231 -5.31 -9.16 -21.87
C VAL A 231 -4.90 -8.46 -23.16
N GLY A 232 -5.77 -8.40 -24.18
CA GLY A 232 -5.54 -7.65 -25.41
C GLY A 232 -5.79 -6.14 -25.27
N THR A 233 -6.49 -5.70 -24.22
CA THR A 233 -6.78 -4.28 -23.98
C THR A 233 -5.54 -3.55 -23.45
N ALA A 234 -5.49 -2.22 -23.57
CA ALA A 234 -4.40 -1.43 -22.99
C ALA A 234 -4.30 -1.59 -21.47
N ALA A 235 -5.45 -1.61 -20.78
CA ALA A 235 -5.53 -1.81 -19.34
C ALA A 235 -5.05 -3.21 -18.92
N GLY A 236 -5.52 -4.27 -19.60
CA GLY A 236 -5.07 -5.64 -19.32
C GLY A 236 -3.57 -5.81 -19.53
N ARG A 237 -3.01 -5.29 -20.62
CA ARG A 237 -1.55 -5.32 -20.88
C ARG A 237 -0.75 -4.56 -19.82
N LEU A 238 -1.23 -3.39 -19.39
CA LEU A 238 -0.60 -2.62 -18.33
C LEU A 238 -0.54 -3.41 -17.01
N ILE A 239 -1.65 -4.04 -16.62
CA ILE A 239 -1.73 -4.85 -15.39
C ILE A 239 -0.72 -6.01 -15.48
N VAL A 240 -0.71 -6.76 -16.59
CA VAL A 240 0.24 -7.86 -16.79
C VAL A 240 1.68 -7.37 -16.75
N ALA A 241 1.99 -6.27 -17.43
CA ALA A 241 3.33 -5.69 -17.44
C ALA A 241 3.78 -5.27 -16.03
N ALA A 242 2.89 -4.65 -15.24
CA ALA A 242 3.15 -4.29 -13.84
C ALA A 242 3.40 -5.53 -12.97
N CYS A 243 2.60 -6.59 -13.12
CA CYS A 243 2.82 -7.86 -12.41
C CYS A 243 4.17 -8.49 -12.75
N VAL A 244 4.51 -8.58 -14.05
CA VAL A 244 5.78 -9.15 -14.50
C VAL A 244 6.95 -8.32 -13.99
N ALA A 245 6.89 -6.99 -14.12
CA ALA A 245 7.93 -6.09 -13.63
C ALA A 245 8.11 -6.22 -12.11
N GLY A 246 7.02 -6.29 -11.35
CA GLY A 246 7.08 -6.42 -9.90
C GLY A 246 7.67 -7.76 -9.44
N VAL A 247 7.21 -8.88 -10.02
CA VAL A 247 7.76 -10.22 -9.72
C VAL A 247 9.23 -10.32 -10.11
N ALA A 248 9.60 -9.79 -11.28
CA ALA A 248 10.98 -9.79 -11.75
C ALA A 248 11.88 -8.96 -10.84
N ALA A 249 11.43 -7.77 -10.39
CA ALA A 249 12.20 -6.90 -9.52
C ALA A 249 12.44 -7.54 -8.13
N VAL A 250 11.40 -8.08 -7.49
CA VAL A 250 11.52 -8.76 -6.18
C VAL A 250 12.42 -9.98 -6.31
N SER A 251 12.25 -10.77 -7.37
CA SER A 251 13.06 -11.98 -7.61
C SER A 251 14.52 -11.62 -7.87
N ALA A 252 14.79 -10.62 -8.71
CA ALA A 252 16.14 -10.14 -8.99
C ALA A 252 16.82 -9.60 -7.72
N GLY A 253 16.10 -8.84 -6.89
CA GLY A 253 16.60 -8.34 -5.61
C GLY A 253 16.86 -9.45 -4.59
N GLY A 254 15.99 -10.47 -4.53
CA GLY A 254 16.13 -11.59 -3.60
C GLY A 254 17.27 -12.56 -3.98
N LEU A 255 17.46 -12.77 -5.27
CA LEU A 255 18.56 -13.59 -5.82
C LEU A 255 19.89 -12.84 -5.88
N TRP A 256 19.89 -11.52 -5.67
CA TRP A 256 21.12 -10.74 -5.68
C TRP A 256 22.06 -11.19 -4.56
N PRO A 257 23.36 -11.43 -4.84
CA PRO A 257 24.31 -11.85 -3.82
C PRO A 257 24.42 -10.85 -2.68
N THR A 258 24.30 -11.33 -1.45
CA THR A 258 24.55 -10.53 -0.26
C THR A 258 26.04 -10.27 -0.10
N GLY A 259 26.37 -9.09 0.41
CA GLY A 259 27.76 -8.69 0.64
C GLY A 259 27.86 -7.24 1.12
N PRO A 260 29.09 -6.75 1.38
CA PRO A 260 29.32 -5.42 1.95
C PRO A 260 29.12 -4.28 0.95
N SER A 261 28.95 -4.59 -0.34
CA SER A 261 28.62 -3.58 -1.35
C SER A 261 27.23 -2.99 -1.10
N TRP A 262 27.03 -1.72 -1.44
CA TRP A 262 25.72 -1.07 -1.35
C TRP A 262 24.64 -1.92 -2.05
N LEU A 263 24.90 -2.38 -3.28
CA LEU A 263 23.91 -3.17 -4.00
C LEU A 263 23.65 -4.53 -3.32
N GLY A 264 24.66 -5.16 -2.73
CA GLY A 264 24.52 -6.39 -1.94
C GLY A 264 23.58 -6.23 -0.73
N GLN A 265 23.56 -5.06 -0.10
CA GLN A 265 22.69 -4.75 1.04
C GLN A 265 21.30 -4.23 0.64
N TYR A 266 21.19 -3.48 -0.47
CA TYR A 266 19.96 -2.75 -0.83
C TYR A 266 19.19 -3.34 -2.03
N ALA A 267 19.73 -4.30 -2.77
CA ALA A 267 19.07 -4.85 -3.96
C ALA A 267 17.69 -5.46 -3.64
N PHE A 268 17.57 -6.16 -2.51
CA PHE A 268 16.30 -6.76 -2.11
C PHE A 268 15.25 -5.70 -1.76
N TRP A 269 15.59 -4.73 -0.91
CA TRP A 269 14.74 -3.57 -0.62
C TRP A 269 14.30 -2.81 -1.87
N LEU A 270 15.20 -2.56 -2.84
CA LEU A 270 14.84 -1.94 -4.12
C LEU A 270 13.84 -2.78 -4.92
N GLY A 271 14.07 -4.10 -4.97
CA GLY A 271 13.16 -5.06 -5.59
C GLY A 271 11.75 -5.00 -4.99
N GLU A 272 11.67 -4.98 -3.65
CA GLU A 272 10.40 -4.81 -2.92
C GLU A 272 9.74 -3.46 -3.20
N CYS A 273 10.51 -2.36 -3.24
CA CYS A 273 9.99 -1.04 -3.56
C CYS A 273 9.34 -1.03 -4.94
N ILE A 274 10.04 -1.54 -5.97
CA ILE A 274 9.52 -1.63 -7.34
C ILE A 274 8.30 -2.57 -7.39
N GLY A 275 8.37 -3.72 -6.73
CA GLY A 275 7.28 -4.70 -6.66
C GLY A 275 5.99 -4.14 -6.08
N LEU A 276 6.07 -3.55 -4.88
CA LEU A 276 4.92 -2.92 -4.23
C LEU A 276 4.42 -1.72 -5.02
N SER A 277 5.32 -0.92 -5.61
CA SER A 277 4.94 0.21 -6.46
C SER A 277 4.13 -0.24 -7.66
N ALA A 278 4.57 -1.29 -8.34
CA ALA A 278 3.88 -1.85 -9.49
C ALA A 278 2.47 -2.32 -9.12
N GLY A 279 2.31 -3.01 -7.99
CA GLY A 279 1.00 -3.43 -7.48
C GLY A 279 0.11 -2.24 -7.09
N PHE A 280 0.53 -1.44 -6.12
CA PHE A 280 -0.28 -0.36 -5.54
C PHE A 280 -0.62 0.77 -6.53
N SER A 281 0.12 0.90 -7.63
CA SER A 281 -0.15 1.92 -8.66
C SER A 281 -1.17 1.50 -9.71
N ILE A 282 -1.54 0.21 -9.81
CA ILE A 282 -2.49 -0.26 -10.83
C ILE A 282 -3.84 0.44 -10.70
N ALA A 283 -4.46 0.41 -9.51
CA ALA A 283 -5.79 1.01 -9.33
C ALA A 283 -5.81 2.53 -9.61
N PRO A 284 -4.89 3.35 -9.07
CA PRO A 284 -4.80 4.77 -9.41
C PRO A 284 -4.62 5.05 -10.90
N ILE A 285 -3.78 4.25 -11.59
CA ILE A 285 -3.54 4.42 -13.02
C ILE A 285 -4.78 4.03 -13.85
N LEU A 286 -5.51 2.98 -13.48
CA LEU A 286 -6.74 2.58 -14.18
C LEU A 286 -7.81 3.68 -14.18
N ILE A 287 -7.82 4.56 -13.18
CA ILE A 287 -8.73 5.72 -13.15
C ILE A 287 -8.44 6.71 -14.28
N LEU A 288 -7.18 6.80 -14.72
CA LEU A 288 -6.78 7.70 -15.80
C LEU A 288 -7.31 7.23 -17.16
N PHE A 289 -7.59 5.93 -17.31
CA PHE A 289 -8.12 5.35 -18.54
C PHE A 289 -9.66 5.40 -18.65
N LYS A 290 -10.36 5.84 -17.60
CA LYS A 290 -11.82 5.95 -17.63
C LYS A 290 -12.22 7.12 -18.54
N LYS A 291 -12.66 6.81 -19.76
CA LYS A 291 -13.25 7.81 -20.66
C LYS A 291 -14.47 8.44 -19.97
N PRO A 292 -14.65 9.76 -20.02
CA PRO A 292 -15.90 10.39 -19.58
C PRO A 292 -17.07 9.74 -20.32
N PRO A 293 -18.25 9.60 -19.70
CA PRO A 293 -19.45 9.18 -20.43
C PRO A 293 -19.62 10.12 -21.64
N ALA A 294 -19.83 9.54 -22.82
CA ALA A 294 -20.14 10.32 -24.02
C ALA A 294 -21.33 11.23 -23.70
N GLN A 295 -21.24 12.50 -24.09
CA GLN A 295 -22.36 13.41 -23.86
C GLN A 295 -23.56 12.94 -24.71
N PRO A 296 -24.80 13.06 -24.21
CA PRO A 296 -26.00 12.61 -24.92
C PRO A 296 -26.06 13.12 -26.37
N ASP A 297 -25.56 14.34 -26.60
CA ASP A 297 -25.57 15.02 -27.88
C ASP A 297 -24.65 14.37 -28.93
N GLU A 298 -23.61 13.61 -28.53
CA GLU A 298 -22.76 12.82 -29.45
C GLU A 298 -23.41 11.49 -29.84
N ALA A 299 -24.28 10.94 -28.99
CA ALA A 299 -24.99 9.69 -29.28
C ALA A 299 -26.11 9.93 -30.31
N GLU A 300 -26.70 11.13 -30.33
CA GLU A 300 -27.73 11.50 -31.32
C GLU A 300 -27.11 11.91 -32.67
N ALA A 301 -25.87 12.38 -32.70
CA ALA A 301 -25.17 12.76 -33.93
C ALA A 301 -24.55 11.56 -34.69
N THR A 302 -24.53 10.37 -34.08
CA THR A 302 -23.96 9.14 -34.65
C THR A 302 -24.98 8.03 -34.91
N ALA A 303 -26.27 8.30 -34.66
CA ALA A 303 -27.41 7.45 -35.01
C ALA A 303 -28.14 7.98 -36.26
#